data_AF-A0AB39ZBK5-F1
#
_entry.id   AF-A0AB39ZBK5-F1
#
_cell.length_a   1.000
_cell.length_b   1.000
_cell.length_c   1.000
_cell.angle_alpha   90.00
_cell.angle_beta   90.00
_cell.angle_gamma   90.00
#
_symmetry.space_group_name_H-M   'P 1'
#
loop_
_entity.id
_entity.type
_entity.pdbx_description
1 polymer ?
#
loop_
_entity_poly.entity_id
_entity_poly.type
_entity_poly.pdbx_seq_one_letter_code
_entity_poly.pdbx_strand_id
1 'polypeptide(L)'
;MAIIVAESAYEKRVRAMYEKQIRMEAREASVIKKVSKFNSNLLDAKEAVVRHHQKVGKFEKVKIQRREEMEKRASFLEELAQKLEATKQRNLVMKEQIKQLKMLDRQRKNEIMESIHTLSKTTGTYINQQALPARVKGVTVLREDNGDQLIPFDLKATDVEGLESLCQHLQSLNVDVVQWRQLVSLATEIATDSHASSTPPKESAKCKSIIDLTSPTSQN
;
A
#
# COMPACT_ATOMS: atom_id res chain seq x y z
N MET A 1 -114.41 42.70 32.37
CA MET A 1 -114.42 42.87 30.90
C MET A 1 -113.07 43.40 30.47
N ALA A 2 -112.31 42.65 29.67
CA ALA A 2 -111.06 43.15 29.09
C ALA A 2 -111.38 43.90 27.79
N ILE A 3 -111.06 45.20 27.75
CA ILE A 3 -111.19 46.02 26.54
C ILE A 3 -110.00 45.68 25.65
N ILE A 4 -110.24 44.94 24.57
CA ILE A 4 -109.24 44.73 23.53
C ILE A 4 -109.24 45.99 22.66
N VAL A 5 -108.30 46.89 22.92
CA VAL A 5 -108.05 48.06 22.07
C VAL A 5 -107.45 47.55 20.76
N ALA A 6 -108.17 47.72 19.65
CA ALA A 6 -107.70 47.34 18.34
C ALA A 6 -106.62 48.33 17.87
N GLU A 7 -105.41 47.84 17.58
CA GLU A 7 -104.32 48.64 17.06
C GLU A 7 -104.70 49.37 15.76
N SER A 8 -104.36 50.66 15.72
CA SER A 8 -104.53 51.48 14.53
C SER A 8 -103.57 51.04 13.41
N ALA A 9 -103.95 51.27 12.16
CA ALA A 9 -103.12 50.94 11.00
C ALA A 9 -101.75 51.66 11.01
N TYR A 10 -101.68 52.83 11.66
CA TYR A 10 -100.45 53.60 11.84
C TYR A 10 -99.49 52.92 12.82
N GLU A 11 -99.96 52.48 13.99
CA GLU A 11 -99.15 51.77 14.99
C GLU A 11 -98.55 50.47 14.42
N LYS A 12 -99.35 49.72 13.65
CA LYS A 12 -98.87 48.50 12.96
C LYS A 12 -97.72 48.80 11.99
N ARG A 13 -97.81 49.91 11.25
CA ARG A 13 -96.76 50.33 10.30
C ARG A 13 -95.48 50.74 11.02
N VAL A 14 -95.60 51.50 12.11
CA VAL A 14 -94.46 51.92 12.93
C VAL A 14 -93.76 50.71 13.55
N ARG A 15 -94.51 49.76 14.13
CA ARG A 15 -93.96 48.51 14.66
C ARG A 15 -93.20 47.71 13.59
N ALA A 16 -93.78 47.55 12.40
CA ALA A 16 -93.14 46.84 11.31
C ALA A 16 -91.82 47.49 10.87
N MET A 17 -91.71 48.83 10.93
CA MET A 17 -90.44 49.52 10.67
C MET A 17 -89.39 49.24 11.74
N TYR A 18 -89.75 49.29 13.03
CA TYR A 18 -88.83 48.94 14.11
C TYR A 18 -88.39 47.47 14.04
N GLU A 19 -89.29 46.54 13.77
CA GLU A 19 -88.95 45.12 13.57
C GLU A 19 -88.03 44.92 12.36
N LYS A 20 -88.20 45.71 11.30
CA LYS A 20 -87.29 45.69 10.14
C LYS A 20 -85.91 46.21 10.54
N GLN A 21 -85.83 47.30 11.31
CA GLN A 21 -84.57 47.84 11.81
C GLN A 21 -83.83 46.84 12.71
N ILE A 22 -84.52 46.25 13.70
CA ILE A 22 -83.95 45.23 14.60
C ILE A 22 -83.40 44.04 13.79
N ARG A 23 -84.13 43.59 12.77
CA ARG A 23 -83.66 42.51 11.88
C ARG A 23 -82.45 42.90 11.06
N MET A 24 -82.38 44.16 10.59
CA MET A 24 -81.22 44.68 9.85
C MET A 24 -79.99 44.76 10.75
N GLU A 25 -80.12 45.31 11.95
CA GLU A 25 -79.04 45.39 12.95
C GLU A 25 -78.50 44.00 13.32
N ALA A 26 -79.39 43.02 13.52
CA ALA A 26 -78.99 41.63 13.79
C ALA A 26 -78.24 41.00 12.61
N ARG A 27 -78.64 41.31 11.37
CA ARG A 27 -77.95 40.84 10.16
C ARG A 27 -76.59 41.50 9.99
N GLU A 28 -76.48 42.79 10.24
CA GLU A 28 -75.21 43.53 10.22
C GLU A 28 -74.23 42.98 11.25
N ALA A 29 -74.67 42.77 12.49
CA ALA A 29 -73.85 42.14 13.53
C ALA A 29 -73.36 40.73 13.12
N SER A 30 -74.22 39.94 12.48
CA SER A 30 -73.85 38.62 11.95
C SER A 30 -72.78 38.72 10.86
N VAL A 31 -72.91 39.69 9.94
CA VAL A 31 -71.92 39.94 8.89
C VAL A 31 -70.59 40.38 9.49
N ILE A 32 -70.59 41.32 10.43
CA ILE A 32 -69.37 41.79 11.12
C ILE A 32 -68.66 40.61 11.79
N LYS A 33 -69.39 39.73 12.47
CA LYS A 33 -68.81 38.53 13.10
C LYS A 33 -68.19 37.58 12.08
N LYS A 34 -68.85 37.36 10.94
CA LYS A 34 -68.33 36.52 9.84
C LYS A 34 -67.07 37.12 9.23
N VAL A 35 -67.06 38.43 8.97
CA VAL A 35 -65.89 39.15 8.42
C VAL A 35 -64.73 39.11 9.42
N SER A 36 -64.98 39.34 10.71
CA SER A 36 -63.96 39.23 11.76
C SER A 36 -63.34 37.83 11.81
N LYS A 37 -64.16 36.77 11.79
CA LYS A 37 -63.67 35.39 11.76
C LYS A 37 -62.87 35.09 10.49
N PHE A 38 -63.34 35.56 9.34
CA PHE A 38 -62.62 35.39 8.07
C PHE A 38 -61.25 36.07 8.12
N ASN A 39 -61.18 37.31 8.60
CA ASN A 39 -59.93 38.06 8.72
C ASN A 39 -58.94 37.39 9.68
N SER A 40 -59.42 36.87 10.81
CA SER A 40 -58.59 36.09 11.74
C SER A 40 -57.99 34.86 11.06
N ASN A 41 -58.83 34.05 10.40
CA ASN A 41 -58.38 32.86 9.70
C ASN A 41 -57.39 33.20 8.56
N LEU A 42 -57.63 34.31 7.85
CA LEU A 42 -56.74 34.77 6.79
C LEU A 42 -55.37 35.18 7.34
N LEU A 43 -55.34 35.83 8.50
CA LEU A 43 -54.10 36.20 9.18
C LEU A 43 -53.31 34.94 9.60
N ASP A 44 -53.98 33.98 10.22
CA ASP A 44 -53.38 32.70 10.63
C ASP A 44 -52.81 31.93 9.44
N ALA A 45 -53.54 31.89 8.32
CA ALA A 45 -53.10 31.26 7.08
C ALA A 45 -51.87 31.98 6.49
N LYS A 46 -51.87 33.32 6.47
CA LYS A 46 -50.73 34.11 6.00
C LYS A 46 -49.48 33.85 6.84
N GLU A 47 -49.61 33.79 8.16
CA GLU A 47 -48.50 33.45 9.04
C GLU A 47 -47.99 32.02 8.81
N ALA A 48 -48.90 31.06 8.64
CA ALA A 48 -48.55 29.67 8.35
C ALA A 48 -47.75 29.57 7.04
N VAL A 49 -48.14 30.31 6.00
CA VAL A 49 -47.42 30.38 4.73
C VAL A 49 -46.00 30.95 4.92
N VAL A 50 -45.84 32.04 5.68
CA VAL A 50 -44.50 32.60 5.97
C VAL A 50 -43.62 31.59 6.71
N ARG A 51 -44.15 30.93 7.74
CA ARG A 51 -43.44 29.88 8.49
C ARG A 51 -43.05 28.71 7.59
N HIS A 52 -43.94 28.30 6.69
CA HIS A 52 -43.66 27.22 5.73
C HIS A 52 -42.56 27.62 4.75
N HIS A 53 -42.62 28.82 4.18
CA HIS A 53 -41.62 29.34 3.26
C HIS A 53 -40.22 29.38 3.90
N GLN A 54 -40.12 29.83 5.16
CA GLN A 54 -38.87 29.79 5.92
C GLN A 54 -38.33 28.37 6.11
N LYS A 55 -39.20 27.40 6.40
CA LYS A 55 -38.80 25.99 6.53
C LYS A 55 -38.29 25.42 5.20
N VAL A 56 -39.01 25.68 4.11
CA VAL A 56 -38.60 25.25 2.76
C VAL A 56 -37.23 25.84 2.41
N GLY A 57 -37.00 27.14 2.66
CA GLY A 57 -35.69 27.75 2.43
C GLY A 57 -34.56 27.12 3.25
N LYS A 58 -34.83 26.64 4.48
CA LYS A 58 -33.85 25.86 5.26
C LYS A 58 -33.57 24.50 4.61
N PHE A 59 -34.61 23.80 4.14
CA PHE A 59 -34.45 22.50 3.47
C PHE A 59 -33.68 22.63 2.15
N GLU A 60 -33.92 23.68 1.37
CA GLU A 60 -33.18 23.94 0.13
C GLU A 60 -31.69 24.14 0.39
N LYS A 61 -31.32 24.91 1.42
CA LYS A 61 -29.92 25.08 1.83
C LYS A 61 -29.27 23.74 2.19
N VAL A 62 -29.94 22.93 3.00
CA VAL A 62 -29.43 21.60 3.38
C VAL A 62 -29.32 20.67 2.16
N LYS A 63 -30.27 20.73 1.24
CA LYS A 63 -30.26 19.95 0.00
C LYS A 63 -29.05 20.30 -0.88
N ILE A 64 -28.73 21.59 -1.02
CA ILE A 64 -27.55 22.05 -1.76
C ILE A 64 -26.27 21.55 -1.08
N GLN A 65 -26.12 21.76 0.23
CA GLN A 65 -24.95 21.31 0.99
C GLN A 65 -24.71 19.79 0.85
N ARG A 66 -25.78 18.98 0.97
CA ARG A 66 -25.67 17.53 0.79
C ARG A 66 -25.29 17.13 -0.62
N ARG A 67 -25.76 17.87 -1.65
CA ARG A 67 -25.37 17.62 -3.04
C ARG A 67 -23.87 17.86 -3.23
N GLU A 68 -23.37 18.99 -2.76
CA GLU A 68 -21.95 19.33 -2.83
C GLU A 68 -21.08 18.31 -2.08
N GLU A 69 -21.53 17.86 -0.91
CA GLU A 69 -20.84 16.81 -0.13
C GLU A 69 -20.78 15.48 -0.89
N MET A 70 -21.88 15.08 -1.54
CA MET A 70 -21.93 13.86 -2.35
C MET A 70 -21.04 13.94 -3.58
N GLU A 71 -20.97 15.11 -4.23
CA GLU A 71 -20.09 15.34 -5.37
C GLU A 71 -18.61 15.26 -4.96
N LYS A 72 -18.24 15.87 -3.82
CA LYS A 72 -16.88 15.75 -3.25
C LYS A 72 -16.53 14.31 -2.87
N ARG A 73 -17.48 13.54 -2.34
CA ARG A 73 -17.27 12.12 -2.05
C ARG A 73 -17.06 11.30 -3.31
N ALA A 74 -17.83 11.59 -4.37
CA ALA A 74 -17.70 10.89 -5.64
C ALA A 74 -16.32 11.14 -6.27
N SER A 75 -15.87 12.40 -6.34
CA SER A 75 -14.55 12.74 -6.87
C SER A 75 -13.41 12.14 -6.03
N PHE A 76 -13.54 12.14 -4.70
CA PHE A 76 -12.57 11.50 -3.81
C PHE A 76 -12.49 9.99 -4.01
N LEU A 77 -13.62 9.31 -4.19
CA LEU A 77 -13.65 7.86 -4.47
C LEU A 77 -13.02 7.54 -5.83
N GLU A 78 -13.24 8.37 -6.84
CA GLU A 78 -12.62 8.23 -8.15
C GLU A 78 -11.09 8.39 -8.06
N GLU A 79 -10.60 9.41 -7.33
CA GLU A 79 -9.17 9.62 -7.10
C GLU A 79 -8.55 8.43 -6.34
N LEU A 80 -9.24 7.91 -5.32
CA LEU A 80 -8.82 6.71 -4.59
C LEU A 80 -8.73 5.49 -5.49
N ALA A 81 -9.72 5.28 -6.36
CA ALA A 81 -9.73 4.18 -7.31
C ALA A 81 -8.54 4.27 -8.29
N GLN A 82 -8.27 5.47 -8.82
CA GLN A 82 -7.13 5.72 -9.68
C GLN A 82 -5.79 5.46 -8.97
N LYS A 83 -5.62 5.95 -7.74
CA LYS A 83 -4.42 5.70 -6.92
C LYS A 83 -4.25 4.21 -6.61
N LEU A 84 -5.35 3.50 -6.35
CA LEU A 84 -5.33 2.07 -6.07
C LEU A 84 -4.88 1.28 -7.31
N GLU A 85 -5.43 1.57 -8.49
CA GLU A 85 -5.04 0.93 -9.73
C GLU A 85 -3.58 1.24 -10.11
N ALA A 86 -3.14 2.48 -9.95
CA ALA A 86 -1.74 2.84 -10.15
C ALA A 86 -0.80 2.05 -9.21
N THR A 87 -1.22 1.86 -7.95
CA THR A 87 -0.46 1.08 -6.96
C THR A 87 -0.44 -0.41 -7.31
N LYS A 88 -1.56 -0.97 -7.76
CA LYS A 88 -1.63 -2.36 -8.24
C LYS A 88 -0.68 -2.57 -9.41
N GLN A 89 -0.70 -1.67 -10.38
CA GLN A 89 0.17 -1.76 -11.55
C GLN A 89 1.65 -1.65 -11.16
N ARG A 90 2.02 -0.72 -10.27
CA ARG A 90 3.37 -0.61 -9.73
C ARG A 90 3.81 -1.90 -9.03
N ASN A 91 2.95 -2.48 -8.20
CA ASN A 91 3.24 -3.72 -7.49
C ASN A 91 3.44 -4.90 -8.45
N LEU A 92 2.67 -4.95 -9.54
CA LEU A 92 2.82 -5.99 -10.56
C LEU A 92 4.17 -5.88 -11.28
N VAL A 93 4.58 -4.67 -11.66
CA VAL A 93 5.90 -4.41 -12.25
C VAL A 93 7.02 -4.81 -11.28
N MET A 94 6.91 -4.42 -10.02
CA MET A 94 7.93 -4.72 -9.01
C MET A 94 8.04 -6.23 -8.74
N LYS A 95 6.92 -6.95 -8.77
CA LYS A 95 6.91 -8.41 -8.65
C LYS A 95 7.64 -9.09 -9.81
N GLU A 96 7.45 -8.61 -11.04
CA GLU A 96 8.13 -9.15 -12.21
C GLU A 96 9.63 -8.82 -12.18
N GLN A 97 10.02 -7.62 -11.77
CA GLN A 97 11.42 -7.25 -11.57
C GLN A 97 12.12 -8.16 -10.54
N ILE A 98 11.47 -8.43 -9.40
CA ILE A 98 12.00 -9.35 -8.39
C ILE A 98 12.15 -10.77 -8.95
N LYS A 99 11.20 -11.21 -9.78
CA LYS A 99 11.27 -12.53 -10.44
C LYS A 99 12.44 -12.62 -11.42
N GLN A 100 12.66 -11.59 -12.22
CA GLN A 100 13.79 -11.49 -13.15
C GLN A 100 15.12 -11.48 -12.39
N LEU A 101 15.26 -10.66 -11.34
CA LEU A 101 16.46 -10.63 -10.51
C LEU A 101 16.76 -11.99 -9.87
N LYS A 102 15.74 -12.69 -9.37
CA LYS A 102 15.91 -14.06 -8.83
C LYS A 102 16.30 -15.08 -9.89
N MET A 103 15.82 -14.92 -11.12
CA MET A 103 16.21 -15.78 -12.24
C MET A 103 17.69 -15.55 -12.61
N LEU A 104 18.10 -14.29 -12.74
CA LEU A 104 19.49 -13.92 -13.04
C LEU A 104 20.45 -14.37 -11.95
N ASP A 105 20.09 -14.21 -10.66
CA ASP A 105 20.90 -14.69 -9.54
C ASP A 105 21.08 -16.22 -9.56
N ARG A 106 20.03 -16.96 -9.93
CA ARG A 106 20.13 -18.42 -10.11
C ARG A 106 21.02 -18.79 -11.29
N GLN A 107 20.85 -18.12 -12.42
CA GLN A 107 21.66 -18.37 -13.60
C GLN A 107 23.14 -18.13 -13.29
N ARG A 108 23.46 -16.99 -12.67
CA ARG A 108 24.81 -16.66 -12.23
C ARG A 108 25.40 -17.70 -11.28
N LYS A 109 24.61 -18.16 -10.29
CA LYS A 109 25.06 -19.22 -9.36
C LYS A 109 25.37 -20.53 -10.08
N ASN A 110 24.56 -20.89 -11.08
CA ASN A 110 24.81 -22.08 -11.90
C ASN A 110 26.09 -21.92 -12.73
N GLU A 111 26.30 -20.77 -13.37
CA GLU A 111 27.51 -20.47 -14.15
C GLU A 111 28.79 -20.54 -13.28
N ILE A 112 28.73 -19.99 -12.05
CA ILE A 112 29.82 -20.10 -11.09
C ILE A 112 30.08 -21.56 -10.71
N MET A 113 29.01 -22.33 -10.46
CA MET A 113 29.12 -23.75 -10.12
C MET A 113 29.75 -24.56 -11.26
N GLU A 114 29.35 -24.31 -12.50
CA GLU A 114 29.91 -24.95 -13.71
C GLU A 114 31.38 -24.57 -13.92
N SER A 115 31.73 -23.30 -13.70
CA SER A 115 33.12 -22.82 -13.79
C SER A 115 34.01 -23.50 -12.75
N ILE A 116 33.55 -23.60 -11.49
CA ILE A 116 34.27 -24.28 -10.42
C ILE A 116 34.42 -25.76 -10.72
N HIS A 117 33.38 -26.43 -11.21
CA HIS A 117 33.44 -27.83 -11.61
C HIS A 117 34.47 -28.06 -12.73
N THR A 118 34.45 -27.22 -13.76
CA THR A 118 35.40 -27.30 -14.89
C THR A 118 36.82 -27.10 -14.39
N LEU A 119 37.05 -26.07 -13.56
CA LEU A 119 38.35 -25.77 -12.99
C LEU A 119 38.89 -26.92 -12.14
N SER A 120 38.05 -27.48 -11.27
CA SER A 120 38.39 -28.62 -10.43
C SER A 120 38.77 -29.84 -11.26
N LYS A 121 38.04 -30.10 -12.36
CA LYS A 121 38.34 -31.20 -13.27
C LYS A 121 39.65 -30.99 -14.03
N THR A 122 39.91 -29.78 -14.53
CA THR A 122 41.13 -29.47 -15.29
C THR A 122 42.38 -29.47 -14.42
N THR A 123 42.28 -28.99 -13.19
CA THR A 123 43.44 -28.84 -12.29
C THR A 123 43.64 -30.02 -11.35
N GLY A 124 42.66 -30.92 -11.21
CA GLY A 124 42.67 -31.97 -10.19
C GLY A 124 42.48 -31.44 -8.76
N THR A 125 42.15 -30.16 -8.61
CA THR A 125 42.06 -29.47 -7.31
C THR A 125 40.61 -29.38 -6.83
N TYR A 126 40.32 -29.82 -5.60
CA TYR A 126 39.01 -29.60 -4.98
C TYR A 126 38.88 -28.17 -4.44
N ILE A 127 37.79 -27.48 -4.79
CA ILE A 127 37.54 -26.08 -4.40
C ILE A 127 36.31 -26.01 -3.47
N ASN A 128 36.49 -25.52 -2.24
CA ASN A 128 35.39 -25.33 -1.30
C ASN A 128 34.62 -24.02 -1.55
N GLN A 129 33.40 -24.14 -2.07
CA GLN A 129 32.53 -23.00 -2.38
C GLN A 129 32.07 -22.21 -1.15
N GLN A 130 31.88 -22.86 0.01
CA GLN A 130 31.39 -22.19 1.22
C GLN A 130 32.45 -21.29 1.87
N ALA A 131 33.71 -21.44 1.45
CA ALA A 131 34.82 -20.64 1.94
C ALA A 131 35.05 -19.37 1.09
N LEU A 132 34.50 -19.28 -0.13
CA LEU A 132 34.51 -18.07 -0.96
C LEU A 132 33.45 -17.05 -0.47
N PRO A 133 33.76 -15.73 -0.35
CA PRO A 133 35.00 -15.06 -0.69
C PRO A 133 36.01 -14.99 0.48
N ALA A 134 35.64 -15.46 1.68
CA ALA A 134 36.44 -15.26 2.89
C ALA A 134 37.85 -15.90 2.83
N ARG A 135 37.98 -17.06 2.18
CA ARG A 135 39.21 -17.84 2.11
C ARG A 135 39.13 -18.95 1.04
N VAL A 136 40.08 -19.04 0.12
CA VAL A 136 40.17 -20.15 -0.85
C VAL A 136 41.18 -21.17 -0.35
N LYS A 137 40.72 -22.37 0.01
CA LYS A 137 41.56 -23.49 0.44
C LYS A 137 41.47 -24.62 -0.59
N GLY A 138 42.61 -25.17 -0.98
CA GLY A 138 42.67 -26.27 -1.93
C GLY A 138 43.98 -27.06 -1.86
N VAL A 139 44.03 -28.16 -2.60
CA VAL A 139 45.22 -29.00 -2.77
C VAL A 139 45.40 -29.27 -4.25
N THR A 140 46.55 -28.87 -4.81
CA THR A 140 46.92 -29.16 -6.19
C THR A 140 47.80 -30.41 -6.23
N VAL A 141 47.60 -31.25 -7.24
CA VAL A 141 48.37 -32.48 -7.44
C VAL A 141 49.40 -32.25 -8.53
N LEU A 142 50.68 -32.33 -8.19
CA LEU A 142 51.79 -32.34 -9.14
C LEU A 142 52.18 -33.81 -9.38
N ARG A 143 51.97 -34.32 -10.59
CA ARG A 143 52.30 -35.71 -10.92
C ARG A 143 53.75 -35.80 -11.40
N GLU A 144 54.58 -36.53 -10.67
CA GLU A 144 55.96 -36.82 -11.05
C GLU A 144 56.15 -38.34 -11.23
N ASP A 145 57.17 -38.73 -12.00
CA ASP A 145 57.46 -40.15 -12.32
C ASP A 145 57.75 -41.02 -11.08
N ASN A 146 58.06 -40.39 -9.94
CA ASN A 146 58.34 -41.05 -8.66
C ASN A 146 57.20 -40.91 -7.63
N GLY A 147 56.04 -40.38 -8.04
CA GLY A 147 54.84 -40.27 -7.20
C GLY A 147 54.16 -38.90 -7.29
N ASP A 148 52.88 -38.88 -6.95
CA ASP A 148 52.08 -37.65 -6.94
C ASP A 148 52.43 -36.81 -5.69
N GLN A 149 52.87 -35.57 -5.90
CA GLN A 149 53.09 -34.58 -4.84
C GLN A 149 51.83 -33.72 -4.65
N LEU A 150 51.35 -33.66 -3.40
CA LEU A 150 50.20 -32.85 -3.02
C LEU A 150 50.65 -31.50 -2.44
N ILE A 151 50.28 -30.39 -3.08
CA ILE A 151 50.65 -29.04 -2.67
C ILE A 151 49.40 -28.33 -2.10
N PRO A 152 49.31 -28.11 -0.77
CA PRO A 152 48.20 -27.39 -0.17
C PRO A 152 48.37 -25.87 -0.36
N PHE A 153 47.25 -25.16 -0.54
CA PHE A 153 47.22 -23.70 -0.54
C PHE A 153 46.03 -23.15 0.27
N ASP A 154 46.23 -22.00 0.93
CA ASP A 154 45.26 -21.30 1.77
C ASP A 154 45.38 -19.79 1.53
N LEU A 155 44.52 -19.25 0.65
CA LEU A 155 44.54 -17.84 0.23
C LEU A 155 43.42 -17.07 0.94
N LYS A 156 43.75 -15.96 1.60
CA LYS A 156 42.77 -15.03 2.18
C LYS A 156 42.30 -14.02 1.13
N ALA A 157 41.09 -13.48 1.32
CA ALA A 157 40.49 -12.46 0.44
C ALA A 157 41.34 -11.19 0.27
N THR A 158 42.20 -10.87 1.25
CA THR A 158 43.02 -9.65 1.34
C THR A 158 44.46 -9.82 0.86
N ASP A 159 44.84 -10.99 0.39
CA ASP A 159 46.22 -11.27 -0.01
C ASP A 159 46.46 -10.87 -1.48
N VAL A 160 46.81 -9.59 -1.67
CA VAL A 160 46.99 -8.95 -2.99
C VAL A 160 48.12 -9.59 -3.80
N GLU A 161 49.11 -10.18 -3.11
CA GLU A 161 50.32 -10.77 -3.71
C GLU A 161 50.22 -12.30 -3.85
N GLY A 162 49.33 -12.94 -3.08
CA GLY A 162 49.18 -14.40 -3.07
C GLY A 162 48.62 -14.99 -4.38
N LEU A 163 47.68 -14.30 -5.03
CA LEU A 163 47.20 -14.70 -6.36
C LEU A 163 48.30 -14.55 -7.42
N GLU A 164 49.08 -13.48 -7.33
CA GLU A 164 50.18 -13.22 -8.27
C GLU A 164 51.28 -14.28 -8.12
N SER A 165 51.62 -14.67 -6.88
CA SER A 165 52.52 -15.80 -6.61
C SER A 165 51.96 -17.14 -7.11
N LEU A 166 50.68 -17.43 -6.90
CA LEU A 166 50.05 -18.65 -7.43
C LEU A 166 50.03 -18.64 -8.96
N CYS A 167 49.70 -17.51 -9.58
CA CYS A 167 49.71 -17.33 -11.02
C CYS A 167 51.12 -17.50 -11.61
N GLN A 168 52.14 -16.92 -10.99
CA GLN A 168 53.54 -17.09 -11.41
C GLN A 168 54.02 -18.53 -11.22
N HIS A 169 53.63 -19.18 -10.13
CA HIS A 169 53.97 -20.56 -9.86
C HIS A 169 53.27 -21.52 -10.84
N LEU A 170 51.99 -21.31 -11.14
CA LEU A 170 51.24 -22.10 -12.14
C LEU A 170 51.75 -21.84 -13.57
N GLN A 171 52.15 -20.61 -13.90
CA GLN A 171 52.84 -20.29 -15.16
C GLN A 171 54.18 -21.02 -15.27
N SER A 172 54.95 -21.12 -14.18
CA SER A 172 56.21 -21.89 -14.15
C SER A 172 56.00 -23.40 -14.37
N LEU A 173 54.77 -23.88 -14.19
CA LEU A 173 54.33 -25.26 -14.37
C LEU A 173 53.56 -25.47 -15.70
N ASN A 174 53.61 -24.52 -16.64
CA ASN A 174 52.92 -24.55 -17.95
C ASN A 174 51.39 -24.71 -17.90
N VAL A 175 50.73 -24.24 -16.83
CA VAL A 175 49.26 -24.21 -16.72
C VAL A 175 48.72 -22.87 -17.26
N ASP A 176 47.65 -22.88 -18.07
CA ASP A 176 47.04 -21.65 -18.60
C ASP A 176 46.34 -20.85 -17.50
N VAL A 177 46.89 -19.67 -17.21
CA VAL A 177 46.54 -18.81 -16.05
C VAL A 177 45.49 -17.75 -16.40
N VAL A 178 45.13 -17.60 -17.68
CA VAL A 178 44.19 -16.57 -18.13
C VAL A 178 42.79 -16.78 -17.54
N GLN A 179 42.33 -18.03 -17.47
CA GLN A 179 41.01 -18.38 -16.92
C GLN A 179 40.93 -18.16 -15.39
N TRP A 180 42.04 -18.38 -14.68
CA TRP A 180 42.13 -18.13 -13.23
C TRP A 180 42.08 -16.63 -12.91
N ARG A 181 42.80 -15.79 -13.67
CA ARG A 181 42.75 -14.34 -13.49
C ARG A 181 41.34 -13.78 -13.74
N GLN A 182 40.63 -14.29 -14.75
CA GLN A 182 39.25 -13.90 -15.04
C GLN A 182 38.29 -14.23 -13.89
N LEU A 183 38.43 -15.41 -13.27
CA LEU A 183 37.61 -15.82 -12.12
C LEU A 183 37.82 -14.95 -10.88
N VAL A 184 39.06 -14.50 -10.62
CA VAL A 184 39.32 -13.63 -9.46
C VAL A 184 38.85 -12.21 -9.72
N SER A 185 39.04 -11.67 -10.92
CA SER A 185 38.47 -10.36 -11.29
C SER A 185 36.94 -10.33 -11.13
N LEU A 186 36.26 -11.39 -11.56
CA LEU A 186 34.81 -11.57 -11.36
C LEU A 186 34.42 -11.65 -9.88
N ALA A 187 35.24 -12.25 -9.02
CA ALA A 187 34.98 -12.34 -7.58
C ALA A 187 35.18 -11.00 -6.85
N THR A 188 36.15 -10.18 -7.29
CA THR A 188 36.39 -8.85 -6.70
C THR A 188 35.29 -7.84 -7.05
N GLU A 189 34.74 -7.89 -8.28
CA GLU A 189 33.58 -7.06 -8.67
C GLU A 189 32.33 -7.37 -7.83
N ILE A 190 32.14 -8.65 -7.46
CA ILE A 190 31.05 -9.09 -6.57
C ILE A 190 31.20 -8.54 -5.16
N ALA A 191 32.43 -8.42 -4.64
CA ALA A 191 32.67 -7.96 -3.29
C ALA A 191 32.37 -6.46 -3.13
N THR A 192 32.68 -5.64 -4.12
CA THR A 192 32.44 -4.19 -4.10
C THR A 192 30.96 -3.81 -4.16
N ASP A 193 30.10 -4.64 -4.77
CA ASP A 193 28.65 -4.40 -4.86
C ASP A 193 27.86 -4.84 -3.61
N SER A 194 28.52 -5.52 -2.65
CA SER A 194 27.86 -6.20 -1.53
C SER A 194 27.81 -5.42 -0.21
N HIS A 195 28.18 -4.13 -0.19
CA HIS A 195 27.97 -3.25 0.97
C HIS A 195 26.49 -2.85 1.14
N ALA A 196 25.64 -3.84 1.40
CA ALA A 196 24.34 -3.66 2.03
C ALA A 196 24.06 -4.84 2.97
N SER A 197 24.45 -4.65 4.24
CA SER A 197 23.82 -5.20 5.46
C SER A 197 23.47 -6.70 5.49
N SER A 198 24.17 -7.47 6.33
CA SER A 198 23.57 -8.65 6.96
C SER A 198 24.29 -9.05 8.25
N THR A 199 23.62 -8.84 9.39
CA THR A 199 23.85 -9.56 10.66
C THR A 199 23.59 -11.06 10.48
N PRO A 200 24.33 -11.98 11.15
CA PRO A 200 24.13 -13.43 11.00
C PRO A 200 23.22 -14.01 12.10
N PRO A 201 22.36 -15.02 11.79
CA PRO A 201 21.77 -15.88 12.81
C PRO A 201 22.53 -17.21 12.98
N LYS A 202 22.50 -17.66 14.23
CA LYS A 202 23.08 -18.88 14.82
C LYS A 202 22.48 -20.20 14.30
N GLU A 203 23.37 -21.20 14.27
CA GLU A 203 23.18 -22.63 14.55
C GLU A 203 22.21 -23.46 13.69
N SER A 204 22.75 -24.47 13.00
CA SER A 204 22.41 -25.87 13.31
C SER A 204 23.42 -26.84 12.71
N ALA A 205 23.89 -27.74 13.58
CA ALA A 205 24.82 -28.81 13.30
C ALA A 205 24.20 -29.91 12.43
N LYS A 206 24.97 -30.39 11.45
CA LYS A 206 24.97 -31.82 11.09
C LYS A 206 26.34 -32.22 10.58
N CYS A 207 27.01 -32.98 11.45
CA CYS A 207 28.34 -33.53 11.31
C CYS A 207 28.46 -34.37 10.01
N LYS A 208 29.43 -34.03 9.16
CA LYS A 208 30.18 -34.99 8.35
C LYS A 208 31.63 -34.86 8.80
N SER A 209 32.26 -35.98 9.10
CA SER A 209 33.61 -36.09 9.64
C SER A 209 34.60 -35.13 8.94
N ILE A 210 35.03 -34.12 9.68
CA ILE A 210 36.18 -33.28 9.32
C ILE A 210 37.39 -34.05 9.85
N ILE A 211 38.28 -34.48 8.95
CA ILE A 211 39.61 -34.93 9.37
C ILE A 211 40.38 -33.66 9.73
N ASP A 212 40.52 -33.44 11.03
CA ASP A 212 41.34 -32.38 11.61
C ASP A 212 42.80 -32.83 11.58
N LEU A 213 43.62 -32.19 10.74
CA LEU A 213 45.07 -32.40 10.68
C LEU A 213 45.84 -31.36 11.51
N THR A 214 45.19 -30.69 12.46
CA THR A 214 45.85 -29.78 13.40
C THR A 214 45.84 -30.34 14.82
N SER A 215 46.74 -31.27 15.11
CA SER A 215 47.18 -31.53 16.48
C SER A 215 48.68 -31.85 16.49
N PRO A 216 49.48 -31.20 17.35
CA PRO A 216 50.90 -31.51 17.48
C PRO A 216 51.04 -32.84 18.21
N THR A 217 51.61 -33.86 17.57
CA THR A 217 52.09 -35.04 18.29
C THR A 217 53.41 -34.67 18.95
N SER A 218 53.34 -34.37 20.24
CA SER A 218 54.49 -34.40 21.14
C SER A 218 55.17 -35.77 21.01
N GLN A 219 56.45 -35.80 20.65
CA GLN A 219 57.29 -36.98 20.81
C GLN A 219 58.44 -36.62 21.76
N ASN A 220 58.48 -37.34 22.88
CA ASN A 220 59.73 -37.79 23.49
C ASN A 220 60.37 -38.84 22.58
#